data_AF-A0A8I1V050-F1
#
_entry.id   AF-A0A8I1V050-F1
#
_cell.length_a   1.000
_cell.length_b   1.000
_cell.length_c   1.000
_cell.angle_alpha   90.00
_cell.angle_beta   90.00
_cell.angle_gamma   90.00
#
_symmetry.space_group_name_H-M   'P 1'
#
loop_
_entity.id
_entity.type
_entity.pdbx_description
1 polymer ?
#
loop_
_entity_poly.entity_id
_entity_poly.type
_entity_poly.pdbx_seq_one_letter_code
_entity_poly.pdbx_strand_id
1 'polypeptide(L)'
;MTTETMPRSGTKAYRRGTHRACAPAETFERFRRHMKACGITRIADITGLDTIGIPVLVGVRPNSKGLSSSQGKGLDVDAARTSALMEAFESWHGENIVASGHYCRGAEAEQVYGVGTVDVSGLPRRGTRMAWYREALHFWLLGTELLTSRPILVPFDAVSSDFTGNFGRSPLIRTTNGQASGNSVMEATLHGLYEVAERDAVSAWAPTAGPGDEIIDPASVRDSYNGELLERIRRAGLGTLIRRVPSDFGIPVFAVALAPIGPAARPPFAAFSGYGAHLDPKVALARAITEAVQSRLTVIHGGRDDLWPSEYARVLDHRAVSLWIARIRDMEPNAAFSSIPDRSGESFRTDLDTVLAGFRGQVDTIAVVDLSREELAIPVVKVVVPGLLGVPFDTRPRSQARLRKRTTP
;
A
#
# COMPACT_ATOMS: atom_id res chain seq x y z
N MET A 1 -13.56 35.11 24.17
CA MET A 1 -12.74 35.29 22.96
C MET A 1 -11.39 34.64 23.19
N THR A 2 -11.29 33.37 22.84
CA THR A 2 -10.03 32.64 22.74
C THR A 2 -10.16 31.83 21.47
N THR A 3 -9.68 32.43 20.38
CA THR A 3 -9.55 31.81 19.07
C THR A 3 -8.51 30.71 19.17
N GLU A 4 -8.99 29.50 19.47
CA GLU A 4 -8.23 28.27 19.33
C GLU A 4 -8.01 28.06 17.83
N THR A 5 -6.79 28.35 17.39
CA THR A 5 -6.34 28.19 16.01
C THR A 5 -6.46 26.73 15.61
N MET A 6 -7.56 26.41 14.92
CA MET A 6 -7.67 25.21 14.08
C MET A 6 -6.42 25.14 13.17
N PRO A 7 -5.65 24.04 13.16
CA PRO A 7 -4.51 23.92 12.27
C PRO A 7 -4.97 24.08 10.82
N ARG A 8 -4.32 24.99 10.08
CA ARG A 8 -4.54 25.20 8.64
C ARG A 8 -4.54 23.84 7.94
N SER A 9 -5.72 23.44 7.44
CA SER A 9 -5.91 22.14 6.79
C SER A 9 -4.91 22.00 5.64
N GLY A 10 -3.92 21.13 5.80
CA GLY A 10 -2.93 20.86 4.74
C GLY A 10 -1.46 20.84 5.19
N THR A 11 -1.12 21.28 6.40
CA THR A 11 0.27 21.24 6.89
C THR A 11 0.66 19.88 7.48
N LYS A 12 1.93 19.49 7.32
CA LYS A 12 2.49 18.25 7.87
C LYS A 12 3.14 18.54 9.23
N ALA A 13 2.47 18.18 10.32
CA ALA A 13 3.01 18.38 11.68
C ALA A 13 3.92 17.24 12.15
N TYR A 14 3.79 16.04 11.57
CA TYR A 14 4.61 14.89 11.90
C TYR A 14 5.30 14.34 10.65
N ARG A 15 6.64 14.22 10.68
CA ARG A 15 7.45 13.77 9.53
C ARG A 15 8.39 12.59 9.81
N ARG A 16 8.44 12.09 11.04
CA ARG A 16 9.38 11.02 11.43
C ARG A 16 8.85 9.65 10.98
N GLY A 17 9.42 9.09 9.91
CA GLY A 17 9.03 7.78 9.36
C GLY A 17 7.74 7.77 8.55
N THR A 18 6.95 8.85 8.62
CA THR A 18 5.74 9.08 7.82
C THR A 18 5.41 10.57 7.86
N HIS A 19 4.72 11.08 6.83
CA HIS A 19 4.20 12.44 6.79
C HIS A 19 2.70 12.45 7.12
N ARG A 20 2.32 13.11 8.23
CA ARG A 20 0.96 13.13 8.79
C ARG A 20 0.59 14.51 9.34
N ALA A 21 -0.71 14.79 9.39
CA ALA A 21 -1.24 16.05 9.91
C ALA A 21 -1.02 16.21 11.42
N CYS A 22 -0.88 15.10 12.16
CA CYS A 22 -0.59 15.06 13.58
C CYS A 22 0.22 13.82 13.95
N ALA A 23 0.62 13.71 15.22
CA ALA A 23 1.37 12.55 15.72
C ALA A 23 0.49 11.28 15.70
N PRO A 24 1.08 10.08 15.50
CA PRO A 24 0.31 8.84 15.46
C PRO A 24 -0.55 8.60 16.71
N ALA A 25 -0.03 8.90 17.90
CA ALA A 25 -0.77 8.76 19.16
C ALA A 25 -2.04 9.63 19.21
N GLU A 26 -1.97 10.85 18.66
CA GLU A 26 -3.13 11.74 18.57
C GLU A 26 -4.19 11.19 17.62
N THR A 27 -3.77 10.67 16.45
CA THR A 27 -4.66 9.95 15.52
C THR A 27 -5.33 8.76 16.21
N PHE A 28 -4.56 7.98 16.99
CA PHE A 28 -5.09 6.84 17.73
C PHE A 28 -6.16 7.26 18.74
N GLU A 29 -5.86 8.23 19.59
CA GLU A 29 -6.82 8.72 20.60
C GLU A 29 -8.08 9.28 19.97
N ARG A 30 -7.95 9.97 18.83
CA ARG A 30 -9.08 10.52 18.08
C ARG A 30 -10.03 9.43 17.60
N PHE A 31 -9.51 8.34 17.03
CA PHE A 31 -10.32 7.35 16.33
C PHE A 31 -10.61 6.07 17.10
N ARG A 32 -9.85 5.74 18.16
CA ARG A 32 -10.04 4.50 18.94
C ARG A 32 -11.45 4.33 19.52
N ARG A 33 -12.17 5.44 19.75
CA ARG A 33 -13.56 5.42 20.21
C ARG A 33 -14.52 4.70 19.26
N HIS A 34 -14.16 4.60 17.97
CA HIS A 34 -14.97 3.94 16.94
C HIS A 34 -14.64 2.44 16.79
N MET A 35 -13.66 1.90 17.52
CA MET A 35 -13.24 0.50 17.42
C MET A 35 -14.41 -0.47 17.55
N LYS A 36 -15.22 -0.34 18.61
CA LYS A 36 -16.37 -1.22 18.85
C LYS A 36 -17.42 -1.13 17.73
N ALA A 37 -17.69 0.07 17.23
CA ALA A 37 -18.67 0.30 16.17
C ALA A 37 -18.23 -0.35 14.84
N CYS A 38 -16.92 -0.36 14.58
CA CYS A 38 -16.33 -1.01 13.40
C CYS A 38 -15.97 -2.50 13.63
N GLY A 39 -16.36 -3.09 14.76
CA GLY A 39 -16.09 -4.50 15.09
C GLY A 39 -14.63 -4.82 15.40
N ILE A 40 -13.81 -3.81 15.69
CA ILE A 40 -12.42 -4.00 16.14
C ILE A 40 -12.45 -4.37 17.62
N THR A 41 -12.10 -5.62 17.89
CA THR A 41 -12.17 -6.21 19.24
C THR A 41 -10.87 -6.07 20.02
N ARG A 42 -9.74 -5.98 19.32
CA ARG A 42 -8.40 -5.93 19.92
C ARG A 42 -7.41 -5.25 18.99
N ILE A 43 -6.47 -4.50 19.58
CA ILE A 43 -5.17 -4.19 18.97
C ILE A 43 -4.12 -4.87 19.84
N ALA A 44 -3.31 -5.78 19.28
CA ALA A 44 -2.31 -6.55 20.02
C ALA A 44 -0.90 -6.26 19.52
N ASP A 45 0.04 -6.16 20.44
CA ASP A 45 1.47 -6.07 20.12
C ASP A 45 2.05 -7.48 19.95
N ILE A 46 2.56 -7.75 18.74
CA ILE A 46 3.18 -9.03 18.39
C ILE A 46 4.70 -8.90 18.20
N THR A 47 5.27 -7.73 18.48
CA THR A 47 6.69 -7.43 18.28
C THR A 47 7.59 -8.45 18.97
N GLY A 48 7.22 -8.86 20.19
CA GLY A 48 7.98 -9.80 21.00
C GLY A 48 7.99 -11.24 20.48
N LEU A 49 7.25 -11.56 19.41
CA LEU A 49 7.32 -12.87 18.78
C LEU A 49 8.56 -13.04 17.88
N ASP A 50 9.21 -11.95 17.47
CA ASP A 50 10.43 -11.96 16.65
C ASP A 50 11.60 -11.32 17.41
N THR A 51 12.82 -11.57 16.95
CA THR A 51 14.04 -11.11 17.63
C THR A 51 14.51 -9.72 17.17
N ILE A 52 13.88 -9.14 16.15
CA ILE A 52 14.27 -7.86 15.53
C ILE A 52 13.94 -6.67 16.45
N GLY A 53 12.81 -6.71 17.16
CA GLY A 53 12.39 -5.61 18.05
C GLY A 53 11.97 -4.32 17.31
N ILE A 54 11.52 -4.42 16.05
CA ILE A 54 10.85 -3.34 15.33
C ILE A 54 9.34 -3.50 15.51
N PRO A 55 8.60 -2.46 15.96
CA PRO A 55 7.19 -2.60 16.33
C PRO A 55 6.26 -3.08 15.21
N VAL A 56 5.50 -4.14 15.51
CA VAL A 56 4.40 -4.64 14.68
C VAL A 56 3.22 -4.98 15.58
N LEU A 57 2.04 -4.46 15.21
CA LEU A 57 0.79 -4.67 15.93
C LEU A 57 -0.26 -5.27 15.01
N VAL A 58 -1.29 -5.88 15.58
CA VAL A 58 -2.40 -6.50 14.85
C VAL A 58 -3.73 -5.97 15.34
N GLY A 59 -4.54 -5.44 14.44
CA GLY A 59 -5.94 -5.11 14.70
C GLY A 59 -6.86 -6.28 14.33
N VAL A 60 -7.77 -6.67 15.22
CA VAL A 60 -8.60 -7.87 15.07
C VAL A 60 -10.07 -7.50 14.89
N ARG A 61 -10.62 -7.84 13.72
CA ARG A 61 -12.05 -7.74 13.34
C ARG A 61 -12.57 -9.14 12.96
N PRO A 62 -13.02 -9.97 13.92
CA PRO A 62 -13.39 -11.37 13.65
C PRO A 62 -14.45 -11.58 12.56
N ASN A 63 -15.38 -10.63 12.43
CA ASN A 63 -16.46 -10.68 11.45
C ASN A 63 -16.18 -9.78 10.22
N SER A 64 -14.91 -9.50 9.90
CA SER A 64 -14.55 -8.81 8.66
C SER A 64 -15.02 -9.62 7.45
N LYS A 65 -15.47 -8.92 6.40
CA LYS A 65 -15.79 -9.55 5.11
C LYS A 65 -14.56 -9.79 4.22
N GLY A 66 -13.37 -9.47 4.72
CA GLY A 66 -12.07 -9.78 4.13
C GLY A 66 -11.22 -10.57 5.11
N LEU A 67 -10.13 -9.97 5.57
CA LEU A 67 -9.24 -10.58 6.55
C LEU A 67 -9.65 -10.18 7.96
N SER A 68 -9.68 -11.14 8.87
CA SER A 68 -10.01 -10.92 10.27
C SER A 68 -8.93 -10.13 11.03
N SER A 69 -7.73 -10.00 10.45
CA SER A 69 -6.61 -9.27 11.04
C SER A 69 -6.02 -8.24 10.06
N SER A 70 -5.85 -7.01 10.55
CA SER A 70 -5.09 -5.93 9.91
C SER A 70 -3.73 -5.78 10.58
N GLN A 71 -2.69 -5.43 9.85
CA GLN A 71 -1.31 -5.43 10.35
C GLN A 71 -0.75 -4.00 10.40
N GLY A 72 -0.33 -3.55 11.57
CA GLY A 72 0.27 -2.25 11.78
C GLY A 72 1.77 -2.32 11.95
N LYS A 73 2.49 -1.38 11.35
CA LYS A 73 3.95 -1.29 11.39
C LYS A 73 4.39 0.16 11.59
N GLY A 74 5.56 0.37 12.20
CA GLY A 74 6.05 1.71 12.48
C GLY A 74 7.42 1.73 13.14
N LEU A 75 7.98 2.94 13.28
CA LEU A 75 9.28 3.16 13.95
C LEU A 75 9.18 2.97 15.47
N ASP A 76 7.98 3.15 16.02
CA ASP A 76 7.65 3.04 17.43
C ASP A 76 6.26 2.39 17.59
N VAL A 77 5.90 2.06 18.84
CA VAL A 77 4.66 1.36 19.16
C VAL A 77 3.43 2.20 18.81
N ASP A 78 3.48 3.52 18.98
CA ASP A 78 2.35 4.39 18.66
C ASP A 78 2.10 4.42 17.15
N ALA A 79 3.15 4.57 16.34
CA ALA A 79 3.04 4.50 14.88
C ALA A 79 2.47 3.15 14.41
N ALA A 80 2.98 2.04 14.94
CA ALA A 80 2.51 0.71 14.57
C ALA A 80 1.07 0.43 15.07
N ARG A 81 0.70 0.93 16.25
CA ARG A 81 -0.65 0.80 16.81
C ARG A 81 -1.67 1.59 16.00
N THR A 82 -1.34 2.82 15.65
CA THR A 82 -2.17 3.66 14.78
C THR A 82 -2.29 3.04 13.40
N SER A 83 -1.21 2.51 12.82
CA SER A 83 -1.26 1.79 11.54
C SER A 83 -2.23 0.61 11.58
N ALA A 84 -2.20 -0.22 12.64
CA ALA A 84 -3.11 -1.37 12.76
C ALA A 84 -4.58 -0.93 12.89
N LEU A 85 -4.82 0.13 13.66
CA LEU A 85 -6.15 0.70 13.85
C LEU A 85 -6.71 1.27 12.53
N MET A 86 -5.90 2.06 11.83
CA MET A 86 -6.30 2.77 10.61
C MET A 86 -6.53 1.79 9.45
N GLU A 87 -5.69 0.77 9.28
CA GLU A 87 -5.91 -0.30 8.29
C GLU A 87 -7.21 -1.09 8.58
N ALA A 88 -7.53 -1.35 9.85
CA ALA A 88 -8.78 -2.00 10.21
C ALA A 88 -10.01 -1.13 9.89
N PHE A 89 -9.89 0.20 10.05
CA PHE A 89 -10.93 1.13 9.61
C PHE A 89 -11.04 1.20 8.09
N GLU A 90 -9.93 1.21 7.35
CA GLU A 90 -9.94 1.17 5.89
C GLU A 90 -10.76 -0.02 5.42
N SER A 91 -10.37 -1.23 5.84
CA SER A 91 -11.07 -2.46 5.53
C SER A 91 -12.56 -2.38 5.88
N TRP A 92 -12.93 -1.89 7.06
CA TRP A 92 -14.35 -1.74 7.44
C TRP A 92 -15.13 -0.83 6.49
N HIS A 93 -14.57 0.32 6.07
CA HIS A 93 -15.25 1.24 5.16
C HIS A 93 -15.39 0.64 3.75
N GLY A 94 -14.38 -0.10 3.26
CA GLY A 94 -14.47 -0.80 1.97
C GLY A 94 -15.46 -1.97 1.95
N GLU A 95 -15.78 -2.54 3.12
CA GLU A 95 -16.79 -3.59 3.29
C GLU A 95 -18.21 -3.05 3.47
N ASN A 96 -18.34 -1.79 3.90
CA ASN A 96 -19.60 -1.12 4.28
C ASN A 96 -19.74 0.21 3.52
N ILE A 97 -19.55 0.16 2.20
CA ILE A 97 -19.59 1.34 1.34
C ILE A 97 -20.98 1.97 1.39
N VAL A 98 -21.00 3.25 1.76
CA VAL A 98 -22.16 4.12 1.59
C VAL A 98 -21.66 5.39 0.92
N ALA A 99 -21.73 5.38 -0.41
CA ALA A 99 -21.33 6.48 -1.26
C ALA A 99 -22.39 6.67 -2.36
N SER A 100 -22.52 7.91 -2.84
CA SER A 100 -23.43 8.26 -3.93
C SER A 100 -23.08 7.47 -5.20
N GLY A 101 -24.09 7.11 -5.98
CA GLY A 101 -23.91 6.31 -7.18
C GLY A 101 -25.19 6.07 -7.96
N HIS A 102 -25.06 5.36 -9.08
CA HIS A 102 -26.15 5.07 -10.01
C HIS A 102 -26.13 3.61 -10.46
N TYR A 103 -27.31 3.00 -10.60
CA TYR A 103 -27.46 1.77 -11.38
C TYR A 103 -27.61 2.16 -12.85
N CYS A 104 -26.60 1.85 -13.67
CA CYS A 104 -26.61 2.19 -15.09
C CYS A 104 -25.71 1.29 -15.93
N ARG A 105 -25.94 1.34 -17.24
CA ARG A 105 -25.00 0.81 -18.23
C ARG A 105 -23.86 1.81 -18.36
N GLY A 106 -22.62 1.34 -18.33
CA GLY A 106 -21.45 2.22 -18.50
C GLY A 106 -21.38 2.87 -19.88
N ALA A 107 -22.04 2.30 -20.89
CA ALA A 107 -22.17 2.89 -22.22
C ALA A 107 -23.10 4.12 -22.26
N GLU A 108 -24.07 4.21 -21.35
CA GLU A 108 -25.11 5.26 -21.34
C GLU A 108 -24.84 6.34 -20.29
N ALA A 109 -23.84 6.15 -19.42
CA ALA A 109 -23.64 6.99 -18.24
C ALA A 109 -23.41 8.47 -18.56
N GLU A 110 -22.62 8.77 -19.60
CA GLU A 110 -22.37 10.14 -20.06
C GLU A 110 -23.68 10.79 -20.57
N GLN A 111 -24.50 10.05 -21.32
CA GLN A 111 -25.76 10.56 -21.88
C GLN A 111 -26.81 10.80 -20.78
N VAL A 112 -26.90 9.91 -19.79
CA VAL A 112 -27.96 9.95 -18.77
C VAL A 112 -27.60 10.88 -17.61
N TYR A 113 -26.33 10.93 -17.22
CA TYR A 113 -25.88 11.66 -16.02
C TYR A 113 -24.91 12.80 -16.33
N GLY A 114 -24.43 12.95 -17.56
CA GLY A 114 -23.39 13.93 -17.90
C GLY A 114 -22.03 13.62 -17.23
N VAL A 115 -21.81 12.36 -16.87
CA VAL A 115 -20.61 11.91 -16.14
C VAL A 115 -20.02 10.67 -16.80
N GLY A 116 -18.73 10.74 -17.12
CA GLY A 116 -18.00 9.65 -17.75
C GLY A 116 -17.71 8.50 -16.79
N THR A 117 -17.33 7.36 -17.34
CA THR A 117 -16.94 6.18 -16.56
C THR A 117 -15.45 5.93 -16.64
N VAL A 118 -14.88 5.41 -15.56
CA VAL A 118 -13.56 4.77 -15.57
C VAL A 118 -13.49 3.69 -16.67
N ASP A 119 -12.38 3.64 -17.43
CA ASP A 119 -12.15 2.56 -18.39
C ASP A 119 -11.91 1.22 -17.68
N VAL A 120 -12.98 0.43 -17.60
CA VAL A 120 -12.98 -0.91 -16.99
C VAL A 120 -12.04 -1.89 -17.68
N SER A 121 -11.65 -1.63 -18.94
CA SER A 121 -10.69 -2.49 -19.64
C SER A 121 -9.33 -2.47 -18.96
N GLY A 122 -8.95 -1.33 -18.38
CA GLY A 122 -7.70 -1.07 -17.68
C GLY A 122 -7.67 -1.56 -16.22
N LEU A 123 -8.78 -2.11 -15.71
CA LEU A 123 -8.86 -2.60 -14.34
C LEU A 123 -8.47 -4.08 -14.23
N PRO A 124 -7.99 -4.53 -13.05
CA PRO A 124 -7.73 -5.95 -12.78
C PRO A 124 -8.99 -6.80 -12.98
N ARG A 125 -8.89 -7.90 -13.75
CA ARG A 125 -10.08 -8.66 -14.19
C ARG A 125 -9.81 -10.11 -14.57
N ARG A 126 -10.72 -11.02 -14.23
CA ARG A 126 -10.77 -12.42 -14.66
C ARG A 126 -11.18 -12.54 -16.14
N GLY A 127 -10.44 -13.36 -16.89
CA GLY A 127 -10.72 -13.63 -18.31
C GLY A 127 -10.45 -12.44 -19.24
N THR A 128 -10.71 -12.62 -20.53
CA THR A 128 -10.35 -11.66 -21.59
C THR A 128 -11.51 -10.80 -22.11
N ARG A 129 -12.77 -11.20 -21.94
CA ARG A 129 -13.95 -10.51 -22.53
C ARG A 129 -14.57 -9.46 -21.59
N MET A 130 -14.39 -8.17 -21.91
CA MET A 130 -14.99 -7.00 -21.22
C MET A 130 -16.14 -6.32 -21.96
N ALA A 131 -16.36 -6.64 -23.24
CA ALA A 131 -17.29 -5.89 -24.08
C ALA A 131 -18.70 -5.79 -23.47
N TRP A 132 -19.18 -6.87 -22.85
CA TRP A 132 -20.50 -6.90 -22.23
C TRP A 132 -20.62 -6.08 -20.94
N TYR A 133 -19.51 -5.77 -20.24
CA TYR A 133 -19.55 -5.08 -18.95
C TYR A 133 -20.08 -3.65 -19.06
N ARG A 134 -19.72 -2.95 -20.14
CA ARG A 134 -20.24 -1.59 -20.39
C ARG A 134 -21.72 -1.60 -20.79
N GLU A 135 -22.17 -2.69 -21.38
CA GLU A 135 -23.55 -2.88 -21.84
C GLU A 135 -24.48 -3.39 -20.74
N ALA A 136 -23.95 -3.99 -19.68
CA ALA A 136 -24.71 -4.53 -18.58
C ALA A 136 -25.02 -3.47 -17.51
N LEU A 137 -26.14 -3.65 -16.81
CA LEU A 137 -26.51 -2.81 -15.68
C LEU A 137 -25.63 -3.15 -14.48
N HIS A 138 -24.83 -2.19 -14.03
CA HIS A 138 -23.98 -2.30 -12.84
C HIS A 138 -24.24 -1.11 -11.90
N PHE A 139 -23.84 -1.27 -10.64
CA PHE A 139 -23.79 -0.15 -9.72
C PHE A 139 -22.45 0.58 -9.87
N TRP A 140 -22.52 1.88 -10.10
CA TRP A 140 -21.37 2.77 -10.26
C TRP A 140 -21.38 3.81 -9.14
N LEU A 141 -20.24 3.96 -8.47
CA LEU A 141 -20.02 4.95 -7.44
C LEU A 141 -19.53 6.26 -8.08
N LEU A 142 -20.02 7.37 -7.56
CA LEU A 142 -19.53 8.69 -7.90
C LEU A 142 -18.20 8.94 -7.21
N GLY A 143 -17.18 9.29 -7.98
CA GLY A 143 -15.88 9.73 -7.52
C GLY A 143 -15.46 11.05 -8.17
N THR A 144 -14.24 11.46 -7.89
CA THR A 144 -13.59 12.62 -8.50
C THR A 144 -12.38 12.17 -9.29
N GLU A 145 -12.27 12.61 -10.54
CA GLU A 145 -11.09 12.43 -11.38
C GLU A 145 -10.08 13.54 -11.06
N LEU A 146 -8.89 13.20 -10.57
CA LEU A 146 -7.95 14.18 -9.99
C LEU A 146 -7.23 15.04 -11.03
N LEU A 147 -7.03 14.57 -12.26
CA LEU A 147 -6.31 15.32 -13.29
C LEU A 147 -7.15 16.48 -13.84
N THR A 148 -8.46 16.31 -13.87
CA THR A 148 -9.46 17.25 -14.41
C THR A 148 -10.34 17.88 -13.34
N SER A 149 -10.32 17.35 -12.11
CA SER A 149 -11.22 17.72 -11.00
C SER A 149 -12.71 17.59 -11.32
N ARG A 150 -13.06 16.69 -12.25
CA ARG A 150 -14.44 16.44 -12.67
C ARG A 150 -15.02 15.20 -11.98
N PRO A 151 -16.35 15.10 -11.84
CA PRO A 151 -16.99 13.86 -11.42
C PRO A 151 -16.68 12.72 -12.39
N ILE A 152 -16.56 11.50 -11.87
CA ILE A 152 -16.38 10.29 -12.67
C ILE A 152 -17.08 9.11 -11.98
N LEU A 153 -17.62 8.19 -12.77
CA LEU A 153 -18.24 6.97 -12.29
C LEU A 153 -17.25 5.80 -12.26
N VAL A 154 -17.17 5.14 -11.09
CA VAL A 154 -16.27 4.03 -10.81
C VAL A 154 -17.10 2.77 -10.53
N PRO A 155 -16.81 1.61 -11.12
CA PRO A 155 -17.56 0.41 -10.82
C PRO A 155 -17.48 0.06 -9.33
N PHE A 156 -18.61 -0.29 -8.71
CA PHE A 156 -18.65 -0.71 -7.30
C PHE A 156 -17.67 -1.86 -7.01
N ASP A 157 -17.57 -2.83 -7.93
CA ASP A 157 -16.67 -3.99 -7.79
C ASP A 157 -15.17 -3.63 -7.83
N ALA A 158 -14.81 -2.45 -8.34
CA ALA A 158 -13.42 -1.96 -8.28
C ALA A 158 -13.10 -1.28 -6.94
N VAL A 159 -14.12 -0.96 -6.14
CA VAL A 159 -14.01 -0.22 -4.89
C VAL A 159 -14.25 -1.09 -3.66
N SER A 160 -15.19 -2.04 -3.75
CA SER A 160 -15.57 -2.90 -2.64
C SER A 160 -14.47 -3.87 -2.21
N SER A 161 -14.30 -3.95 -0.89
CA SER A 161 -13.45 -4.92 -0.18
C SER A 161 -14.29 -5.96 0.58
N ASP A 162 -15.54 -6.17 0.15
CA ASP A 162 -16.34 -7.32 0.57
C ASP A 162 -15.91 -8.55 -0.23
N PHE A 163 -15.30 -9.54 0.41
CA PHE A 163 -14.85 -10.79 -0.23
C PHE A 163 -15.76 -11.98 0.10
N THR A 164 -16.86 -11.78 0.83
CA THR A 164 -17.76 -12.86 1.27
C THR A 164 -18.72 -13.33 0.18
N GLY A 165 -19.09 -12.43 -0.73
CA GLY A 165 -20.06 -12.74 -1.77
C GLY A 165 -19.41 -13.38 -3.00
N ASN A 166 -20.05 -14.43 -3.52
CA ASN A 166 -19.84 -14.86 -4.89
C ASN A 166 -20.65 -13.93 -5.80
N PHE A 167 -20.15 -12.72 -6.04
CA PHE A 167 -20.73 -11.79 -7.02
C PHE A 167 -20.37 -12.29 -8.43
N GLY A 168 -20.82 -13.51 -8.76
CA GLY A 168 -20.48 -14.32 -9.94
C GLY A 168 -20.93 -13.75 -11.29
N ARG A 169 -21.09 -12.43 -11.36
CA ARG A 169 -21.29 -11.67 -12.60
C ARG A 169 -20.11 -10.74 -12.88
N SER A 170 -19.48 -10.13 -11.88
CA SER A 170 -18.42 -9.17 -12.16
C SER A 170 -17.11 -9.87 -12.52
N PRO A 171 -16.51 -9.54 -13.67
CA PRO A 171 -15.21 -10.05 -14.04
C PRO A 171 -14.09 -9.24 -13.38
N LEU A 172 -14.38 -8.10 -12.75
CA LEU A 172 -13.39 -7.29 -12.05
C LEU A 172 -12.88 -8.02 -10.81
N ILE A 173 -11.59 -7.90 -10.53
CA ILE A 173 -10.98 -8.42 -9.30
C ILE A 173 -11.07 -7.35 -8.23
N ARG A 174 -11.75 -7.68 -7.13
CA ARG A 174 -11.70 -6.90 -5.89
C ARG A 174 -10.32 -7.01 -5.27
N THR A 175 -9.76 -5.86 -4.92
CA THR A 175 -8.47 -5.76 -4.24
C THR A 175 -8.52 -4.57 -3.29
N THR A 176 -7.69 -4.58 -2.26
CA THR A 176 -7.50 -3.42 -1.39
C THR A 176 -6.56 -2.37 -1.99
N ASN A 177 -5.93 -2.64 -3.14
CA ASN A 177 -4.96 -1.73 -3.77
C ASN A 177 -5.50 -0.30 -3.92
N GLY A 178 -4.77 0.69 -3.42
CA GLY A 178 -5.15 2.10 -3.48
C GLY A 178 -6.25 2.50 -2.49
N GLN A 179 -6.67 1.61 -1.60
CA GLN A 179 -7.53 1.94 -0.47
C GLN A 179 -6.66 2.48 0.66
N ALA A 180 -7.03 3.62 1.21
CA ALA A 180 -6.24 4.24 2.25
C ALA A 180 -7.08 5.15 3.14
N SER A 181 -6.62 5.32 4.37
CA SER A 181 -7.14 6.25 5.36
C SER A 181 -6.11 7.28 5.75
N GLY A 182 -6.55 8.31 6.47
CA GLY A 182 -5.68 9.34 6.99
C GLY A 182 -6.42 10.30 7.91
N ASN A 183 -5.71 11.34 8.36
CA ASN A 183 -6.32 12.40 9.17
C ASN A 183 -7.16 13.39 8.35
N SER A 184 -7.07 13.32 7.02
CA SER A 184 -7.90 14.05 6.05
C SER A 184 -8.06 13.25 4.76
N VAL A 185 -9.06 13.58 3.95
CA VAL A 185 -9.26 12.96 2.61
C VAL A 185 -8.02 13.14 1.72
N MET A 186 -7.35 14.29 1.82
CA MET A 186 -6.13 14.56 1.05
C MET A 186 -4.95 13.69 1.49
N GLU A 187 -4.77 13.49 2.81
CA GLU A 187 -3.75 12.60 3.36
C GLU A 187 -4.00 11.14 2.93
N ALA A 188 -5.26 10.70 2.99
CA ALA A 188 -5.68 9.38 2.53
C ALA A 188 -5.46 9.20 1.02
N THR A 189 -5.81 10.22 0.22
CA THR A 189 -5.62 10.22 -1.25
C THR A 189 -4.15 10.10 -1.63
N LEU A 190 -3.28 10.88 -0.98
CA LEU A 190 -1.83 10.78 -1.19
C LEU A 190 -1.30 9.39 -0.86
N HIS A 191 -1.76 8.81 0.25
CA HIS A 191 -1.36 7.46 0.62
C HIS A 191 -1.78 6.42 -0.41
N GLY A 192 -3.04 6.48 -0.87
CA GLY A 192 -3.54 5.61 -1.94
C GLY A 192 -2.78 5.79 -3.25
N LEU A 193 -2.38 7.02 -3.60
CA LEU A 193 -1.54 7.29 -4.78
C LEU A 193 -0.14 6.69 -4.68
N TYR A 194 0.49 6.78 -3.50
CA TYR A 194 1.78 6.13 -3.27
C TYR A 194 1.66 4.61 -3.39
N GLU A 195 0.62 4.02 -2.82
CA GLU A 195 0.40 2.57 -2.90
C GLU A 195 0.19 2.09 -4.34
N VAL A 196 -0.66 2.75 -5.13
CA VAL A 196 -0.87 2.32 -6.52
C VAL A 196 0.40 2.48 -7.37
N ALA A 197 1.21 3.52 -7.13
CA ALA A 197 2.51 3.71 -7.78
C ALA A 197 3.52 2.62 -7.36
N GLU A 198 3.56 2.28 -6.08
CA GLU A 198 4.39 1.21 -5.53
C GLU A 198 4.06 -0.14 -6.17
N ARG A 199 2.78 -0.53 -6.15
CA ARG A 199 2.30 -1.80 -6.69
C ARG A 199 2.56 -1.89 -8.19
N ASP A 200 2.37 -0.80 -8.92
CA ASP A 200 2.68 -0.75 -10.34
C ASP A 200 4.17 -0.99 -10.61
N ALA A 201 5.04 -0.23 -9.94
CA ALA A 201 6.48 -0.30 -10.11
C ALA A 201 7.02 -1.69 -9.75
N VAL A 202 6.61 -2.23 -8.59
CA VAL A 202 7.05 -3.54 -8.11
C VAL A 202 6.55 -4.66 -9.03
N SER A 203 5.28 -4.62 -9.46
CA SER A 203 4.72 -5.65 -10.34
C SER A 203 5.37 -5.67 -11.72
N ALA A 204 5.79 -4.52 -12.24
CA ALA A 204 6.55 -4.44 -13.49
C ALA A 204 8.01 -4.91 -13.33
N TRP A 205 8.63 -4.62 -12.19
CA TRP A 205 10.05 -4.92 -11.94
C TRP A 205 10.30 -6.37 -11.49
N ALA A 206 9.44 -6.93 -10.63
CA ALA A 206 9.69 -8.22 -9.98
C ALA A 206 9.99 -9.40 -10.93
N PRO A 207 9.33 -9.54 -12.10
CA PRO A 207 9.64 -10.62 -13.04
C PRO A 207 11.05 -10.53 -13.67
N THR A 208 11.65 -9.34 -13.70
CA THR A 208 12.97 -9.07 -14.28
C THR A 208 14.04 -8.75 -13.23
N ALA A 209 13.70 -8.84 -11.94
CA ALA A 209 14.59 -8.48 -10.84
C ALA A 209 15.88 -9.32 -10.84
N GLY A 210 17.02 -8.65 -11.03
CA GLY A 210 18.30 -9.31 -11.29
C GLY A 210 19.53 -8.49 -10.88
N PRO A 211 20.75 -9.01 -11.11
CA PRO A 211 21.99 -8.34 -10.71
C PRO A 211 22.18 -6.93 -11.27
N GLY A 212 21.50 -6.57 -12.36
CA GLY A 212 21.54 -5.22 -12.96
C GLY A 212 20.66 -4.18 -12.28
N ASP A 213 19.97 -4.52 -11.18
CA ASP A 213 19.17 -3.56 -10.43
C ASP A 213 20.04 -2.54 -9.69
N GLU A 214 19.44 -1.39 -9.35
CA GLU A 214 20.05 -0.40 -8.47
C GLU A 214 19.99 -0.90 -7.01
N ILE A 215 21.13 -1.37 -6.51
CA ILE A 215 21.30 -1.96 -5.18
C ILE A 215 21.89 -0.89 -4.26
N ILE A 216 21.13 -0.52 -3.24
CA ILE A 216 21.49 0.56 -2.33
C ILE A 216 22.42 0.03 -1.25
N ASP A 217 23.55 0.71 -1.05
CA ASP A 217 24.49 0.43 0.03
C ASP A 217 23.85 0.75 1.40
N PRO A 218 23.64 -0.24 2.29
CA PRO A 218 23.13 0.01 3.64
C PRO A 218 23.99 0.99 4.46
N ALA A 219 25.29 1.09 4.19
CA ALA A 219 26.18 2.04 4.88
C ALA A 219 25.86 3.50 4.55
N SER A 220 25.27 3.77 3.38
CA SER A 220 24.85 5.12 2.96
C SER A 220 23.55 5.62 3.63
N VAL A 221 22.90 4.78 4.45
CA VAL A 221 21.59 5.05 5.11
C VAL A 221 21.73 5.47 6.58
N ARG A 222 22.95 5.40 7.14
CA ARG A 222 23.24 5.45 8.59
C ARG A 222 22.69 6.68 9.33
N ASP A 223 22.71 7.86 8.71
CA ASP A 223 22.32 9.13 9.35
C ASP A 223 20.80 9.38 9.28
N SER A 224 20.00 8.36 9.61
CA SER A 224 18.54 8.44 9.63
C SER A 224 17.93 7.36 10.52
N TYR A 225 16.63 7.47 10.82
CA TYR A 225 15.90 6.40 11.49
C TYR A 225 15.97 5.06 10.74
N ASN A 226 16.25 5.06 9.42
CA ASN A 226 16.45 3.82 8.67
C ASN A 226 17.76 3.12 9.06
N GLY A 227 18.82 3.87 9.39
CA GLY A 227 20.06 3.30 9.92
C GLY A 227 19.83 2.54 11.22
N GLU A 228 19.00 3.08 12.12
CA GLU A 228 18.59 2.41 13.36
C GLU A 228 17.81 1.11 13.09
N LEU A 229 16.88 1.11 12.13
CA LEU A 229 16.14 -0.09 11.74
C LEU A 229 17.08 -1.17 11.18
N LEU A 230 17.97 -0.80 10.26
CA LEU A 230 18.94 -1.70 9.64
C LEU A 230 19.88 -2.31 10.69
N GLU A 231 20.32 -1.53 11.68
CA GLU A 231 21.16 -2.02 12.76
C GLU A 231 20.43 -3.01 13.68
N ARG A 232 19.14 -2.80 13.98
CA ARG A 232 18.32 -3.78 14.72
C ARG A 232 18.21 -5.10 13.95
N ILE A 233 17.95 -5.03 12.65
CA ILE A 233 17.86 -6.21 11.77
C ILE A 233 19.20 -6.96 11.75
N ARG A 234 20.32 -6.23 11.60
CA ARG A 234 21.67 -6.81 11.60
C ARG A 234 22.00 -7.49 12.93
N ARG A 235 21.66 -6.88 14.07
CA ARG A 235 21.85 -7.47 15.41
C ARG A 235 21.03 -8.74 15.61
N ALA A 236 19.87 -8.85 14.98
CA ALA A 236 19.05 -10.06 14.97
C ALA A 236 19.60 -11.17 14.03
N GLY A 237 20.75 -10.95 13.39
CA GLY A 237 21.41 -11.93 12.51
C GLY A 237 20.85 -11.98 11.08
N LEU A 238 20.03 -11.00 10.69
CA LEU A 238 19.45 -10.88 9.36
C LEU A 238 20.25 -9.87 8.52
N GLY A 239 20.43 -10.17 7.25
CA GLY A 239 20.93 -9.26 6.25
C GLY A 239 19.80 -8.59 5.49
N THR A 240 20.12 -7.47 4.84
CA THR A 240 19.18 -6.67 4.08
C THR A 240 19.67 -6.47 2.66
N LEU A 241 18.86 -6.85 1.68
CA LEU A 241 19.04 -6.44 0.29
C LEU A 241 18.06 -5.30 -0.01
N ILE A 242 18.60 -4.10 -0.26
CA ILE A 242 17.82 -2.89 -0.54
C ILE A 242 17.94 -2.58 -2.03
N ARG A 243 16.82 -2.53 -2.74
CA ARG A 243 16.78 -2.20 -4.16
C ARG A 243 15.89 -1.01 -4.40
N ARG A 244 16.34 -0.08 -5.22
CA ARG A 244 15.48 0.97 -5.76
C ARG A 244 14.78 0.41 -6.99
N VAL A 245 13.45 0.45 -6.97
CA VAL A 245 12.60 -0.08 -8.03
C VAL A 245 12.34 1.04 -9.05
N PRO A 246 12.56 0.79 -10.36
CA PRO A 246 12.24 1.76 -11.40
C PRO A 246 10.76 2.15 -11.39
N SER A 247 10.49 3.45 -11.39
CA SER A 247 9.15 4.04 -11.30
C SER A 247 9.00 5.18 -12.31
N ASP A 248 7.94 5.12 -13.12
CA ASP A 248 7.67 6.12 -14.17
C ASP A 248 7.13 7.45 -13.61
N PHE A 249 6.78 7.48 -12.31
CA PHE A 249 6.07 8.60 -11.68
C PHE A 249 7.01 9.59 -10.98
N GLY A 250 8.31 9.34 -11.00
CA GLY A 250 9.29 10.14 -10.25
C GLY A 250 9.09 10.08 -8.73
N ILE A 251 8.46 9.00 -8.24
CA ILE A 251 8.27 8.67 -6.83
C ILE A 251 9.29 7.57 -6.48
N PRO A 252 10.18 7.79 -5.49
CA PRO A 252 11.03 6.73 -4.95
C PRO A 252 10.23 5.51 -4.52
N VAL A 253 10.60 4.33 -5.03
CA VAL A 253 10.04 3.04 -4.64
C VAL A 253 11.21 2.12 -4.23
N PHE A 254 11.10 1.48 -3.08
CA PHE A 254 12.09 0.51 -2.61
C PHE A 254 11.48 -0.87 -2.44
N ALA A 255 12.29 -1.89 -2.72
CA ALA A 255 12.06 -3.27 -2.34
C ALA A 255 13.17 -3.70 -1.38
N VAL A 256 12.78 -4.15 -0.18
CA VAL A 256 13.71 -4.62 0.84
C VAL A 256 13.44 -6.10 1.11
N ALA A 257 14.48 -6.93 1.04
CA ALA A 257 14.42 -8.33 1.43
C ALA A 257 15.29 -8.59 2.67
N LEU A 258 14.72 -9.31 3.64
CA LEU A 258 15.39 -9.75 4.86
C LEU A 258 15.66 -11.24 4.76
N ALA A 259 16.90 -11.69 4.92
CA ALA A 259 17.23 -13.11 5.03
C ALA A 259 18.29 -13.36 6.09
N PRO A 260 18.38 -14.58 6.66
CA PRO A 260 19.46 -14.96 7.56
C PRO A 260 20.84 -14.67 6.97
N ILE A 261 21.78 -14.18 7.78
CA ILE A 261 23.21 -14.12 7.40
C ILE A 261 24.13 -14.66 8.51
N GLY A 262 23.57 -15.08 9.64
CA GLY A 262 24.33 -15.64 10.76
C GLY A 262 23.51 -16.51 11.69
N PRO A 263 24.16 -17.19 12.66
CA PRO A 263 23.52 -18.17 13.55
C PRO A 263 22.51 -17.56 14.54
N ALA A 264 22.53 -16.23 14.69
CA ALA A 264 21.56 -15.48 15.49
C ALA A 264 20.17 -15.38 14.81
N ALA A 265 20.08 -15.59 13.49
CA ALA A 265 18.82 -15.58 12.76
C ALA A 265 17.95 -16.78 13.15
N ARG A 266 16.94 -16.54 13.99
CA ARG A 266 15.99 -17.56 14.45
C ARG A 266 14.56 -17.05 14.35
N PRO A 267 13.62 -17.86 13.84
CA PRO A 267 13.84 -19.07 13.04
C PRO A 267 14.52 -18.73 11.68
N PRO A 268 15.28 -19.69 11.08
CA PRO A 268 15.98 -19.49 9.82
C PRO A 268 15.04 -19.64 8.64
N PHE A 269 14.11 -18.70 8.51
CA PHE A 269 13.23 -18.62 7.37
C PHE A 269 13.97 -18.16 6.11
N ALA A 270 13.38 -18.42 4.94
CA ALA A 270 13.75 -17.79 3.68
C ALA A 270 13.48 -16.28 3.75
N ALA A 271 13.64 -15.58 2.62
CA ALA A 271 13.50 -14.14 2.63
C ALA A 271 12.06 -13.66 2.84
N PHE A 272 11.92 -12.58 3.61
CA PHE A 272 10.72 -11.76 3.67
C PHE A 272 10.96 -10.43 2.99
N SER A 273 10.01 -10.01 2.18
CA SER A 273 10.11 -8.76 1.44
C SER A 273 9.10 -7.74 1.92
N GLY A 274 9.46 -6.48 1.76
CA GLY A 274 8.57 -5.34 1.95
C GLY A 274 8.85 -4.27 0.90
N TYR A 275 7.82 -3.46 0.64
CA TYR A 275 7.86 -2.44 -0.38
C TYR A 275 7.44 -1.09 0.21
N GLY A 276 7.89 -0.01 -0.41
CA GLY A 276 7.62 1.32 0.10
C GLY A 276 7.79 2.38 -0.96
N ALA A 277 6.75 3.18 -1.18
CA ALA A 277 6.80 4.39 -1.99
C ALA A 277 6.45 5.65 -1.19
N HIS A 278 7.17 6.74 -1.47
CA HIS A 278 6.91 8.07 -0.93
C HIS A 278 7.81 9.12 -1.62
N LEU A 279 7.41 10.41 -1.66
CA LEU A 279 8.25 11.47 -2.23
C LEU A 279 9.55 11.72 -1.44
N ASP A 280 9.48 11.57 -0.11
CA ASP A 280 10.68 11.50 0.75
C ASP A 280 11.24 10.06 0.70
N PRO A 281 12.46 9.84 0.15
CA PRO A 281 13.07 8.52 0.07
C PRO A 281 13.33 7.90 1.44
N LYS A 282 13.51 8.68 2.51
CA LYS A 282 13.65 8.15 3.87
C LYS A 282 12.36 7.50 4.34
N VAL A 283 11.20 8.10 4.04
CA VAL A 283 9.89 7.52 4.37
C VAL A 283 9.63 6.29 3.51
N ALA A 284 9.92 6.35 2.20
CA ALA A 284 9.77 5.21 1.29
C ALA A 284 10.58 3.99 1.78
N LEU A 285 11.85 4.20 2.17
CA LEU A 285 12.70 3.12 2.68
C LEU A 285 12.22 2.59 4.05
N ALA A 286 11.79 3.45 4.99
CA ALA A 286 11.23 2.99 6.26
C ALA A 286 10.00 2.10 6.05
N ARG A 287 9.11 2.45 5.12
CA ARG A 287 7.94 1.64 4.76
C ARG A 287 8.36 0.27 4.26
N ALA A 288 9.32 0.21 3.33
CA ALA A 288 9.82 -1.06 2.81
C ALA A 288 10.47 -1.94 3.90
N ILE A 289 11.30 -1.35 4.77
CA ILE A 289 11.93 -2.08 5.87
C ILE A 289 10.89 -2.60 6.86
N THR A 290 10.01 -1.72 7.34
CA THR A 290 8.99 -2.08 8.33
C THR A 290 7.96 -3.06 7.77
N GLU A 291 7.66 -3.01 6.46
CA GLU A 291 6.82 -4.00 5.79
C GLU A 291 7.51 -5.36 5.70
N ALA A 292 8.82 -5.41 5.46
CA ALA A 292 9.54 -6.68 5.42
C ALA A 292 9.56 -7.36 6.81
N VAL A 293 9.72 -6.56 7.88
CA VAL A 293 9.58 -7.05 9.26
C VAL A 293 8.14 -7.51 9.55
N GLN A 294 7.14 -6.72 9.16
CA GLN A 294 5.73 -7.08 9.32
C GLN A 294 5.40 -8.39 8.59
N SER A 295 5.87 -8.58 7.36
CA SER A 295 5.69 -9.82 6.59
C SER A 295 6.25 -11.03 7.33
N ARG A 296 7.44 -10.90 7.93
CA ARG A 296 8.04 -11.93 8.77
C ARG A 296 7.21 -12.23 10.02
N LEU A 297 6.85 -11.19 10.77
CA LEU A 297 6.07 -11.32 12.01
C LEU A 297 4.66 -11.86 11.76
N THR A 298 4.08 -11.57 10.61
CA THR A 298 2.78 -12.10 10.19
C THR A 298 2.81 -13.64 10.09
N VAL A 299 3.89 -14.21 9.54
CA VAL A 299 4.08 -15.66 9.48
C VAL A 299 4.38 -16.25 10.86
N ILE A 300 5.21 -15.60 11.68
CA ILE A 300 5.52 -16.06 13.04
C ILE A 300 4.25 -16.08 13.92
N HIS A 301 3.44 -15.03 13.83
CA HIS A 301 2.19 -14.88 14.56
C HIS A 301 1.17 -15.94 14.15
N GLY A 302 1.14 -16.33 12.86
CA GLY A 302 0.29 -17.39 12.34
C GLY A 302 -1.22 -17.10 12.36
N GLY A 303 -1.62 -15.88 12.72
CA GLY A 303 -3.02 -15.48 12.87
C GLY A 303 -3.69 -14.90 11.63
N ARG A 304 -3.15 -15.11 10.42
CA ARG A 304 -3.74 -14.63 9.16
C ARG A 304 -4.53 -15.72 8.45
N ASP A 305 -5.71 -15.35 7.97
CA ASP A 305 -6.68 -16.26 7.33
C ASP A 305 -6.23 -16.78 5.95
N ASP A 306 -5.27 -16.11 5.32
CA ASP A 306 -4.76 -16.42 3.99
C ASP A 306 -3.32 -16.97 3.99
N LEU A 307 -2.79 -17.34 5.15
CA LEU A 307 -1.54 -18.08 5.24
C LEU A 307 -1.80 -19.59 5.17
N TRP A 308 -1.64 -20.14 3.97
CA TRP A 308 -1.81 -21.57 3.70
C TRP A 308 -0.55 -22.37 4.09
N PRO A 309 -0.65 -23.69 4.36
CA PRO A 309 0.49 -24.55 4.65
C PRO A 309 1.64 -24.47 3.63
N SER A 310 1.32 -24.20 2.36
CA SER A 310 2.32 -23.98 1.30
C SER A 310 3.22 -22.78 1.54
N GLU A 311 2.70 -21.70 2.14
CA GLU A 311 3.51 -20.53 2.49
C GLU A 311 4.50 -20.84 3.60
N TYR A 312 4.08 -21.58 4.62
CA TYR A 312 4.96 -22.07 5.68
C TYR A 312 6.06 -22.98 5.13
N ALA A 313 5.69 -23.93 4.25
CA ALA A 313 6.65 -24.80 3.59
C ALA A 313 7.67 -24.02 2.75
N ARG A 314 7.22 -22.98 2.03
CA ARG A 314 8.09 -22.11 1.20
C ARG A 314 9.10 -21.36 2.04
N VAL A 315 8.69 -20.77 3.17
CA VAL A 315 9.62 -20.02 4.03
C VAL A 315 10.53 -20.92 4.86
N LEU A 316 10.17 -22.19 5.07
CA LEU A 316 11.00 -23.18 5.76
C LEU A 316 11.91 -23.97 4.82
N ASP A 317 11.77 -23.80 3.49
CA ASP A 317 12.58 -24.53 2.52
C ASP A 317 14.07 -24.15 2.63
N HIS A 318 14.89 -25.11 3.03
CA HIS A 318 16.33 -24.93 3.19
C HIS A 318 17.05 -24.50 1.90
N ARG A 319 16.54 -24.91 0.73
CA ARG A 319 17.10 -24.47 -0.55
C ARG A 319 16.82 -22.99 -0.77
N ALA A 320 15.57 -22.55 -0.60
CA ALA A 320 15.19 -21.15 -0.66
C ALA A 320 16.00 -20.28 0.34
N VAL A 321 16.17 -20.75 1.58
CA VAL A 321 17.01 -20.09 2.59
C VAL A 321 18.43 -19.91 2.07
N SER A 322 19.06 -20.98 1.58
CA SER A 322 20.44 -20.95 1.09
C SER A 322 20.63 -20.02 -0.11
N LEU A 323 19.66 -20.01 -1.04
CA LEU A 323 19.66 -19.13 -2.20
C LEU A 323 19.58 -17.65 -1.80
N TRP A 324 18.73 -17.32 -0.82
CA TRP A 324 18.62 -15.95 -0.33
C TRP A 324 19.82 -15.49 0.48
N ILE A 325 20.44 -16.37 1.27
CA ILE A 325 21.73 -16.10 1.93
C ILE A 325 22.79 -15.72 0.90
N ALA A 326 22.94 -16.55 -0.15
CA ALA A 326 23.89 -16.28 -1.23
C ALA A 326 23.56 -14.96 -1.92
N ARG A 327 22.29 -14.71 -2.23
CA ARG A 327 21.87 -13.47 -2.89
C ARG A 327 22.17 -12.21 -2.08
N ILE A 328 21.98 -12.23 -0.76
CA ILE A 328 22.34 -11.09 0.09
C ILE A 328 23.86 -10.89 0.14
N ARG A 329 24.63 -11.97 0.10
CA ARG A 329 26.10 -11.91 0.17
C ARG A 329 26.74 -11.46 -1.14
N ASP A 330 26.24 -11.96 -2.26
CA ASP A 330 26.91 -11.86 -3.56
C ASP A 330 26.43 -10.65 -4.39
N MET A 331 25.34 -9.98 -3.97
CA MET A 331 24.84 -8.78 -4.64
C MET A 331 25.54 -7.52 -4.10
N GLU A 332 26.56 -7.08 -4.83
CA GLU A 332 27.31 -5.87 -4.51
C GLU A 332 26.47 -4.59 -4.67
N PRO A 333 26.48 -3.68 -3.68
CA PRO A 333 25.89 -2.36 -3.82
C PRO A 333 26.50 -1.56 -4.97
N ASN A 334 25.65 -0.86 -5.72
CA ASN A 334 26.07 -0.04 -6.87
C ASN A 334 25.50 1.39 -6.82
N ALA A 335 24.76 1.75 -5.78
CA ALA A 335 24.21 3.09 -5.59
C ALA A 335 24.19 3.52 -4.12
N ALA A 336 24.41 4.81 -3.89
CA ALA A 336 24.30 5.43 -2.57
C ALA A 336 22.89 6.01 -2.36
N PHE A 337 22.32 5.78 -1.19
CA PHE A 337 21.00 6.31 -0.81
C PHE A 337 20.94 7.85 -0.85
N SER A 338 22.05 8.52 -0.53
CA SER A 338 22.18 9.98 -0.55
C SER A 338 22.03 10.60 -1.94
N SER A 339 22.13 9.81 -3.02
CA SER A 339 21.94 10.28 -4.40
C SER A 339 20.47 10.45 -4.79
N ILE A 340 19.53 9.98 -3.96
CA ILE A 340 18.10 9.97 -4.27
C ILE A 340 17.48 11.27 -3.73
N PRO A 341 16.90 12.14 -4.59
CA PRO A 341 16.37 13.42 -4.17
C PRO A 341 15.08 13.26 -3.36
N ASP A 342 14.95 14.04 -2.29
CA ASP A 342 13.68 14.27 -1.61
C ASP A 342 12.85 15.28 -2.41
N ARG A 343 11.63 14.87 -2.79
CA ARG A 343 10.69 15.71 -3.54
C ARG A 343 9.45 16.07 -2.72
N SER A 344 9.46 15.79 -1.42
CA SER A 344 8.35 16.13 -0.55
C SER A 344 8.34 17.62 -0.22
N GLY A 345 7.16 18.24 -0.23
CA GLY A 345 6.97 19.66 0.08
C GLY A 345 6.54 19.89 1.53
N GLU A 346 6.20 21.13 1.86
CA GLU A 346 5.80 21.50 3.23
C GLU A 346 4.35 21.12 3.59
N SER A 347 3.53 20.83 2.58
CA SER A 347 2.10 20.57 2.72
C SER A 347 1.66 19.32 1.95
N PHE A 348 0.49 18.78 2.30
CA PHE A 348 -0.14 17.72 1.51
C PHE A 348 -0.54 18.21 0.12
N ARG A 349 -0.93 19.49 -0.02
CA ARG A 349 -1.29 20.03 -1.33
C ARG A 349 -0.10 20.02 -2.29
N THR A 350 1.06 20.50 -1.84
CA THR A 350 2.30 20.51 -2.63
C THR A 350 2.76 19.10 -3.00
N ASP A 351 2.60 18.14 -2.09
CA ASP A 351 2.88 16.73 -2.40
C ASP A 351 1.92 16.19 -3.45
N LEU A 352 0.62 16.48 -3.33
CA LEU A 352 -0.39 16.02 -4.27
C LEU A 352 -0.13 16.59 -5.67
N ASP A 353 0.19 17.88 -5.77
CA ASP A 353 0.55 18.51 -7.04
C ASP A 353 1.80 17.86 -7.66
N THR A 354 2.81 17.53 -6.85
CA THR A 354 4.04 16.85 -7.30
C THR A 354 3.76 15.41 -7.77
N VAL A 355 2.94 14.67 -7.03
CA VAL A 355 2.53 13.31 -7.39
C VAL A 355 1.71 13.33 -8.68
N LEU A 356 0.69 14.19 -8.78
CA LEU A 356 -0.14 14.31 -9.99
C LEU A 356 0.69 14.72 -11.21
N ALA A 357 1.70 15.59 -11.04
CA ALA A 357 2.62 15.92 -12.13
C ALA A 357 3.39 14.69 -12.65
N GLY A 358 3.77 13.76 -11.77
CA GLY A 358 4.41 12.49 -12.15
C GLY A 358 3.47 11.51 -12.89
N PHE A 359 2.17 11.55 -12.59
CA PHE A 359 1.17 10.73 -13.28
C PHE A 359 0.75 11.29 -14.65
N ARG A 360 0.85 12.62 -14.86
CA ARG A 360 0.48 13.25 -16.14
C ARG A 360 1.28 12.66 -17.30
N GLY A 361 0.57 12.25 -18.36
CA GLY A 361 1.17 11.63 -19.54
C GLY A 361 1.52 10.14 -19.37
N GLN A 362 1.43 9.59 -18.16
CA GLN A 362 1.61 8.16 -17.88
C GLN A 362 0.26 7.42 -17.80
N VAL A 363 -0.78 8.11 -17.32
CA VAL A 363 -2.15 7.60 -17.19
C VAL A 363 -3.17 8.64 -17.63
N ASP A 364 -4.33 8.17 -18.08
CA ASP A 364 -5.42 9.03 -18.57
C ASP A 364 -6.42 9.42 -17.48
N THR A 365 -6.46 8.67 -16.36
CA THR A 365 -7.52 8.81 -15.36
C THR A 365 -7.03 8.41 -13.98
N ILE A 366 -7.29 9.25 -12.98
CA ILE A 366 -7.09 8.95 -11.56
C ILE A 366 -8.40 9.21 -10.83
N ALA A 367 -9.19 8.16 -10.60
CA ALA A 367 -10.46 8.28 -9.91
C ALA A 367 -10.30 8.07 -8.41
N VAL A 368 -10.90 8.94 -7.61
CA VAL A 368 -10.96 8.81 -6.15
C VAL A 368 -12.40 8.72 -5.70
N VAL A 369 -12.75 7.67 -4.97
CA VAL A 369 -14.05 7.54 -4.30
C VAL A 369 -13.84 7.78 -2.81
N ASP A 370 -14.53 8.77 -2.26
CA ASP A 370 -14.55 9.02 -0.82
C ASP A 370 -15.50 8.02 -0.16
N LEU A 371 -14.95 7.22 0.76
CA LEU A 371 -15.66 6.19 1.52
C LEU A 371 -15.96 6.63 2.95
N SER A 372 -15.64 7.87 3.31
CA SER A 372 -15.81 8.41 4.65
C SER A 372 -17.27 8.34 5.12
N ARG A 373 -17.45 8.00 6.40
CA ARG A 373 -18.77 8.03 7.06
C ARG A 373 -18.85 9.25 7.96
N GLU A 374 -19.87 10.09 7.75
CA GLU A 374 -20.05 11.33 8.51
C GLU A 374 -20.08 11.07 10.03
N GLU A 375 -20.75 10.01 10.47
CA GLU A 375 -20.89 9.66 11.88
C GLU A 375 -19.60 9.12 12.52
N LEU A 376 -18.63 8.68 11.71
CA LEU A 376 -17.31 8.23 12.18
C LEU A 376 -16.26 9.33 12.05
N ALA A 377 -16.41 10.22 11.07
CA ALA A 377 -15.45 11.25 10.71
C ALA A 377 -14.02 10.71 10.52
N ILE A 378 -13.91 9.47 10.02
CA ILE A 378 -12.65 8.81 9.66
C ILE A 378 -12.49 8.91 8.14
N PRO A 379 -11.53 9.71 7.63
CA PRO A 379 -11.28 9.80 6.20
C PRO A 379 -10.77 8.48 5.63
N VAL A 380 -11.51 7.91 4.69
CA VAL A 380 -11.10 6.73 3.92
C VAL A 380 -11.44 6.95 2.45
N VAL A 381 -10.51 6.62 1.56
CA VAL A 381 -10.71 6.72 0.11
C VAL A 381 -10.33 5.44 -0.60
N LYS A 382 -10.82 5.30 -1.82
CA LYS A 382 -10.31 4.36 -2.81
C LYS A 382 -9.79 5.11 -4.02
N VAL A 383 -8.51 4.95 -4.31
CA VAL A 383 -7.86 5.43 -5.54
C VAL A 383 -7.88 4.32 -6.58
N VAL A 384 -8.40 4.62 -7.77
CA VAL A 384 -8.49 3.71 -8.91
C VAL A 384 -7.84 4.37 -10.12
N VAL A 385 -6.77 3.76 -10.61
CA VAL A 385 -6.00 4.25 -11.76
C VAL A 385 -5.95 3.14 -12.83
N PRO A 386 -6.82 3.19 -13.85
CA PRO A 386 -6.80 2.21 -14.93
C PRO A 386 -5.46 2.14 -15.64
N GLY A 387 -5.05 0.93 -16.01
CA GLY A 387 -3.78 0.68 -16.70
C GLY A 387 -2.57 0.53 -15.78
N LEU A 388 -2.71 0.79 -14.48
CA LEU A 388 -1.71 0.40 -13.49
C LEU A 388 -1.76 -1.10 -13.19
N LEU A 389 -0.58 -1.69 -12.99
CA LEU A 389 -0.47 -3.05 -12.50
C LEU A 389 -0.89 -3.08 -11.02
N GLY A 390 -1.60 -4.14 -10.65
CA GLY A 390 -2.03 -4.36 -9.27
C GLY A 390 -1.00 -5.12 -8.46
N VAL A 391 -1.47 -6.03 -7.61
CA VAL A 391 -0.63 -6.88 -6.75
C VAL A 391 0.36 -7.69 -7.62
N PRO A 392 1.63 -7.82 -7.22
CA PRO A 392 2.55 -8.76 -7.84
C PRO A 392 1.89 -10.14 -7.83
N PHE A 393 2.15 -11.00 -8.81
CA PHE A 393 1.49 -12.30 -9.01
C PHE A 393 0.19 -12.32 -9.84
N ASP A 394 -0.32 -11.18 -10.33
CA ASP A 394 -1.34 -11.17 -11.40
C ASP A 394 -0.68 -11.36 -12.79
N THR A 395 -0.45 -12.61 -13.18
CA THR A 395 0.24 -13.02 -14.41
C THR A 395 -0.63 -12.96 -15.68
N ARG A 396 -1.25 -11.81 -15.99
CA ARG A 396 -2.18 -11.69 -17.14
C ARG A 396 -1.81 -10.67 -18.21
N PRO A 397 -2.24 -10.86 -19.48
CA PRO A 397 -1.59 -10.35 -20.70
C PRO A 397 -1.39 -8.84 -20.85
N ARG A 398 -2.14 -7.97 -20.13
CA ARG A 398 -1.89 -6.52 -20.17
C ARG A 398 -0.68 -6.09 -19.35
N SER A 399 -0.23 -6.91 -18.39
CA SER A 399 1.11 -6.76 -17.81
C SER A 399 2.17 -6.76 -18.91
N GLN A 400 1.98 -7.55 -19.97
CA GLN A 400 2.92 -7.62 -21.08
C GLN A 400 2.98 -6.33 -21.92
N ALA A 401 1.93 -5.53 -22.06
CA ALA A 401 1.98 -4.30 -22.88
C ALA A 401 2.79 -3.20 -22.19
N ARG A 402 2.64 -3.07 -20.86
CA ARG A 402 3.44 -2.14 -20.05
C ARG A 402 4.85 -2.65 -19.76
N LEU A 403 5.00 -3.96 -19.52
CA LEU A 403 6.31 -4.62 -19.52
C LEU A 403 7.02 -4.41 -20.87
N ARG A 404 6.33 -4.57 -22.02
CA ARG A 404 6.90 -4.33 -23.37
C ARG A 404 7.34 -2.88 -23.58
N LYS A 405 6.56 -1.89 -23.14
CA LYS A 405 7.01 -0.48 -23.16
C LYS A 405 8.27 -0.22 -22.34
N ARG A 406 8.52 -1.00 -21.28
CA ARG A 406 9.72 -0.89 -20.42
C ARG A 406 10.89 -1.78 -20.84
N THR A 407 10.67 -2.85 -21.60
CA THR A 407 11.71 -3.78 -22.06
C THR A 407 12.19 -3.52 -23.49
N THR A 408 11.64 -2.52 -24.17
CA THR A 408 12.12 -2.10 -25.50
C THR A 408 13.01 -0.87 -25.29
N PRO A 409 14.28 -0.89 -25.73
CA PRO A 409 15.24 0.18 -25.48
C PRO A 409 14.85 1.52 -26.12
#